data_AF-A0A972CZ76-F1
#
_entry.id   AF-A0A972CZ76-F1
#
_cell.length_a   1.000
_cell.length_b   1.000
_cell.length_c   1.000
_cell.angle_alpha   90.00
_cell.angle_beta   90.00
_cell.angle_gamma   90.00
#
_symmetry.space_group_name_H-M   'P 1'
#
loop_
_entity.id
_entity.type
_entity.pdbx_description
1 polymer ?
#
loop_
_entity_poly.entity_id
_entity_poly.type
_entity_poly.pdbx_seq_one_letter_code
_entity_poly.pdbx_strand_id
1 'polypeptide(L)'
;LIPIALSKSDVFVPIKTRKPMYKNDGAFGYVNIKYIKEVKDKKDSTHIYLTNGITIKALCSLPTVEKHLRNGHIVSRCYEDRYMAAEDQEKYRVLIPATKADISLILNEMRKQLRW
;
A
#
# COMPACT_ATOMS: atom_id res chain seq x y z
N LEU A 1 3.13 -14.66 6.74
CA LEU A 1 2.86 -13.29 7.22
C LEU A 1 3.06 -12.33 6.06
N ILE A 2 2.11 -11.43 5.83
CA ILE A 2 2.00 -10.60 4.64
C ILE A 2 2.16 -9.13 5.08
N PRO A 3 2.88 -8.27 4.32
CA PRO A 3 2.89 -6.84 4.59
C PRO A 3 1.48 -6.23 4.50
N ILE A 4 1.21 -5.22 5.30
CA ILE A 4 -0.04 -4.45 5.28
C ILE A 4 0.27 -3.10 4.64
N ALA A 5 -0.32 -2.80 3.49
CA ALA A 5 -0.23 -1.49 2.86
C ALA A 5 -1.50 -0.69 3.15
N LEU A 6 -1.34 0.46 3.80
CA LEU A 6 -2.41 1.44 4.00
C LEU A 6 -2.37 2.52 2.89
N SER A 7 -1.18 2.81 2.37
CA SER A 7 -0.94 3.69 1.23
C SER A 7 0.32 3.25 0.47
N LYS A 8 0.64 3.91 -0.65
CA LYS A 8 1.92 3.75 -1.37
C LYS A 8 3.13 3.90 -0.44
N SER A 9 3.10 4.92 0.44
CA SER A 9 4.19 5.25 1.36
C SER A 9 4.11 4.54 2.71
N ASP A 10 2.93 4.04 3.09
CA ASP A 10 2.68 3.44 4.40
C ASP A 10 2.47 1.94 4.27
N VAL A 11 3.59 1.24 4.15
CA VAL A 11 3.65 -0.21 4.10
C VAL A 11 4.31 -0.75 5.36
N PHE A 12 3.58 -1.60 6.05
CA PHE A 12 3.97 -2.19 7.31
C PHE A 12 4.40 -3.63 7.11
N VAL A 13 5.58 -3.98 7.61
CA VAL A 13 6.12 -5.34 7.52
C VAL A 13 6.05 -6.04 8.88
N PRO A 14 5.80 -7.36 8.89
CA PRO A 14 5.73 -8.13 10.13
C PRO A 14 7.13 -8.34 10.71
N ILE A 15 7.33 -7.98 11.98
CA ILE A 15 8.58 -8.18 12.73
C ILE A 15 8.26 -8.93 14.02
N LYS A 16 8.99 -10.02 14.30
CA LYS A 16 8.81 -10.77 15.54
C LYS A 16 9.51 -10.04 16.69
N THR A 17 8.75 -9.50 17.64
CA THR A 17 9.29 -8.68 18.74
C THR A 17 9.22 -9.36 20.10
N ARG A 18 8.41 -10.42 20.24
CA ARG A 18 8.27 -11.16 21.50
C ARG A 18 8.21 -12.68 21.29
N LYS A 19 8.46 -13.43 22.37
CA LYS A 19 8.24 -14.87 22.39
C LYS A 19 6.73 -15.14 22.57
N PRO A 20 6.12 -16.02 21.78
CA PRO A 20 4.73 -16.44 22.01
C PRO A 20 4.61 -17.14 23.37
N MET A 21 3.55 -16.85 24.12
CA MET A 21 3.24 -17.52 25.39
C MET A 21 2.36 -18.76 25.19
N TYR A 22 1.50 -18.75 24.17
CA TYR A 22 0.56 -19.83 23.86
C TYR A 22 0.48 -20.10 22.36
N LYS A 23 -0.18 -21.20 21.97
CA LYS A 23 -0.50 -21.48 20.57
C LYS A 23 -1.43 -20.39 20.03
N ASN A 24 -1.18 -19.92 18.81
CA ASN A 24 -1.89 -18.79 18.16
C ASN A 24 -1.71 -17.43 18.85
N ASP A 25 -0.69 -17.28 19.68
CA ASP A 25 -0.38 -16.00 20.32
C ASP A 25 0.31 -15.03 19.33
N GLY A 26 -0.22 -13.82 19.22
CA GLY A 26 0.20 -12.79 18.26
C GLY A 26 1.56 -12.18 18.59
N ALA A 27 2.65 -12.88 18.26
CA ALA A 27 4.02 -12.49 18.61
C ALA A 27 4.70 -11.52 17.62
N PHE A 28 4.01 -11.17 16.53
CA PHE A 28 4.52 -10.27 15.50
C PHE A 28 3.89 -8.89 15.65
N GLY A 29 4.74 -7.87 15.68
CA GLY A 29 4.35 -6.47 15.50
C GLY A 29 4.52 -6.06 14.04
N TYR A 30 3.99 -4.89 13.69
CA TYR A 30 4.09 -4.31 12.36
C TYR A 30 4.92 -3.02 12.41
N VAL A 31 5.89 -2.90 11.52
CA VAL A 31 6.78 -1.72 11.43
C VAL A 31 6.66 -1.12 10.04
N ASN A 32 6.39 0.17 9.96
CA ASN A 32 6.33 0.88 8.68
C ASN A 32 7.73 1.02 8.09
N ILE A 33 7.93 0.51 6.87
CA ILE A 33 9.23 0.49 6.19
C ILE A 33 9.82 1.88 5.96
N LYS A 34 8.95 2.90 5.80
CA LYS A 34 9.35 4.29 5.58
C LYS A 34 10.20 4.85 6.71
N TYR A 35 9.97 4.40 7.94
CA TYR A 35 10.66 4.92 9.13
C TYR A 35 11.87 4.07 9.52
N ILE A 36 12.21 3.03 8.76
CA ILE A 36 13.39 2.21 9.02
C ILE A 36 14.62 2.92 8.43
N LYS A 37 15.55 3.31 9.29
CA LYS A 37 16.82 3.91 8.92
C LYS A 37 17.83 2.86 8.49
N GLU A 38 18.00 1.82 9.30
CA GLU A 38 18.91 0.72 9.04
C GLU A 38 18.52 -0.54 9.83
N VAL A 39 18.99 -1.70 9.37
CA VAL A 39 18.86 -2.98 10.09
C VAL A 39 20.25 -3.57 10.24
N LYS A 40 20.61 -3.99 11.45
CA LYS A 40 21.92 -4.60 11.74
C LYS A 40 21.74 -5.88 12.52
N ASP A 41 22.60 -6.84 12.23
CA ASP A 41 22.80 -7.98 13.09
C ASP A 41 23.66 -7.59 14.30
N LYS A 42 23.31 -8.10 15.48
CA LYS A 42 24.14 -8.04 16.68
C LYS A 42 24.09 -9.41 17.32
N LYS A 43 25.25 -10.04 17.58
CA LYS A 43 25.48 -11.35 18.24
C LYS A 43 24.27 -12.31 18.34
N ASP A 44 23.22 -11.95 19.09
CA ASP A 44 22.05 -12.81 19.37
C ASP A 44 20.69 -12.27 18.86
N SER A 45 20.65 -11.15 18.13
CA SER A 45 19.39 -10.53 17.66
C SER A 45 19.57 -9.44 16.60
N THR A 46 18.59 -9.33 15.72
CA THR A 46 18.54 -8.26 14.73
C THR A 46 17.98 -6.98 15.35
N HIS A 47 18.62 -5.85 15.09
CA HIS A 47 18.19 -4.53 15.55
C HIS A 47 17.73 -3.70 14.35
N ILE A 48 16.53 -3.13 14.46
CA ILE A 48 15.94 -2.22 13.48
C ILE A 48 15.99 -0.82 14.07
N TYR A 49 16.74 0.07 13.45
CA TYR A 49 16.88 1.46 13.89
C TYR A 49 15.90 2.32 13.11
N LEU A 50 15.06 3.06 13.81
CA LEU A 50 14.09 3.97 13.21
C LEU A 50 14.67 5.38 13.05
N THR A 51 14.07 6.16 12.16
CA THR A 51 14.51 7.53 11.87
C THR A 51 14.39 8.48 13.06
N ASN A 52 13.48 8.19 14.00
CA ASN A 52 13.28 8.97 15.23
C ASN A 52 14.21 8.54 16.38
N GLY A 53 15.19 7.68 16.13
CA GLY A 53 16.14 7.20 17.15
C GLY A 53 15.65 5.99 17.97
N ILE A 54 14.39 5.57 17.82
CA ILE A 54 13.89 4.35 18.46
C ILE A 54 14.55 3.12 17.84
N THR A 55 14.89 2.13 18.66
CA THR A 55 15.44 0.85 18.20
C THR A 55 14.50 -0.29 18.57
N ILE A 56 14.13 -1.10 17.58
CA ILE A 56 13.32 -2.31 17.77
C ILE A 56 14.23 -3.53 17.73
N LYS A 57 14.24 -4.29 18.83
CA LYS A 57 14.91 -5.60 18.89
C LYS A 57 14.01 -6.66 18.28
N ALA A 58 14.42 -7.24 17.17
CA ALA A 58 13.72 -8.35 16.53
C ALA A 58 14.29 -9.69 17.02
N LEU A 59 13.39 -10.66 17.26
CA LEU A 59 13.72 -12.03 17.63
C LEU A 59 13.90 -12.96 16.43
N CYS A 60 13.82 -12.41 15.21
CA CYS A 60 14.15 -13.12 13.98
C CYS A 60 15.53 -12.70 13.47
N SER A 61 16.13 -13.56 12.64
CA SER A 61 17.44 -13.34 12.04
C SER A 61 17.42 -12.20 11.03
N LEU A 62 18.59 -11.60 10.76
CA LEU A 62 18.72 -10.51 9.78
C LEU A 62 18.15 -10.90 8.41
N PRO A 63 18.45 -12.09 7.84
CA PRO A 63 17.88 -12.53 6.57
C PRO A 63 16.34 -12.59 6.58
N THR A 64 15.73 -12.91 7.73
CA THR A 64 14.27 -12.96 7.87
C THR A 64 13.68 -11.54 7.84
N VAL A 65 14.31 -10.60 8.55
CA VAL A 65 13.90 -9.18 8.53
C VAL A 65 14.04 -8.62 7.11
N GLU A 66 15.17 -8.83 6.45
CA GLU A 66 15.39 -8.39 5.07
C GLU A 66 14.38 -8.98 4.08
N LYS A 67 14.01 -10.25 4.26
CA LYS A 67 12.95 -10.88 3.46
C LYS A 67 11.61 -10.15 3.67
N HIS A 68 11.26 -9.81 4.90
CA HIS A 68 10.04 -9.05 5.19
C HIS A 68 10.09 -7.66 4.57
N LEU A 69 11.24 -6.97 4.63
CA LEU A 69 11.43 -5.67 3.97
C LEU A 69 11.29 -5.76 2.44
N ARG A 70 11.94 -6.74 1.81
CA ARG A 70 11.78 -6.99 0.36
C ARG A 70 10.32 -7.21 -0.01
N ASN A 71 9.60 -8.03 0.76
CA ASN A 71 8.17 -8.24 0.53
C ASN A 71 7.37 -6.94 0.69
N GLY A 72 7.70 -6.10 1.68
CA GLY A 72 7.10 -4.78 1.85
C GLY A 72 7.31 -3.87 0.64
N HIS A 73 8.53 -3.82 0.10
CA HIS A 73 8.81 -3.04 -1.12
C HIS A 73 8.06 -3.57 -2.35
N ILE A 74 7.92 -4.88 -2.50
CA ILE A 74 7.10 -5.47 -3.58
C ILE A 74 5.64 -5.01 -3.44
N VAL A 75 5.07 -5.12 -2.24
CA VAL A 75 3.69 -4.69 -1.98
C VAL A 75 3.50 -3.19 -2.23
N SER A 76 4.45 -2.35 -1.83
CA SER A 76 4.43 -0.90 -2.09
C SER A 76 4.33 -0.60 -3.60
N ARG A 77 5.15 -1.28 -4.42
CA ARG A 77 5.11 -1.12 -5.90
C ARG A 77 3.78 -1.58 -6.48
N CYS A 78 3.27 -2.74 -6.05
CA CYS A 78 1.98 -3.23 -6.53
C CYS A 78 0.80 -2.32 -6.14
N TYR A 79 0.92 -1.58 -5.04
CA TYR A 79 -0.09 -0.59 -4.66
C TYR A 79 -0.13 0.58 -5.65
N GLU A 80 1.03 1.03 -6.16
CA GLU A 80 1.10 2.06 -7.21
C GLU A 80 0.38 1.62 -8.48
N ASP A 81 0.71 0.43 -8.97
CA ASP A 81 0.14 -0.11 -10.21
C ASP A 81 -1.39 -0.21 -10.14
N ARG A 82 -1.92 -0.60 -8.97
CA ARG A 82 -3.37 -0.67 -8.74
C ARG A 82 -4.02 0.70 -8.63
N TYR A 83 -3.37 1.67 -8.02
CA TYR A 83 -3.90 3.03 -7.91
C TYR A 83 -3.96 3.70 -9.29
N MET A 84 -2.90 3.56 -10.09
CA MET A 84 -2.86 4.06 -11.47
C MET A 84 -3.94 3.39 -12.34
N ALA A 85 -4.11 2.06 -12.22
CA ALA A 85 -5.16 1.36 -12.96
C ALA A 85 -6.58 1.77 -12.53
N ALA A 86 -6.79 2.06 -11.25
CA ALA A 86 -8.07 2.54 -10.73
C ALA A 86 -8.37 3.98 -11.18
N GLU A 87 -7.38 4.88 -11.17
CA GLU A 87 -7.52 6.24 -11.72
C GLU A 87 -7.85 6.21 -13.21
N ASP A 88 -7.18 5.36 -13.99
CA ASP A 88 -7.49 5.17 -15.40
C ASP A 88 -8.93 4.67 -15.58
N GLN A 89 -9.36 3.65 -14.83
CA GLN A 89 -10.74 3.16 -14.89
C GLN A 89 -11.78 4.23 -14.53
N GLU A 90 -11.52 5.05 -13.50
CA GLU A 90 -12.41 6.14 -13.11
C GLU A 90 -12.46 7.23 -14.20
N LYS A 91 -11.32 7.55 -14.81
CA LYS A 91 -11.24 8.46 -15.96
C LYS A 91 -12.04 7.93 -17.15
N TYR A 92 -11.96 6.63 -17.46
CA TYR A 92 -12.78 5.99 -18.50
C TYR A 92 -14.28 5.96 -18.15
N ARG A 93 -14.64 5.87 -16.86
CA ARG A 93 -16.04 6.01 -16.40
C ARG A 93 -16.61 7.41 -16.56
N VAL A 94 -15.76 8.45 -16.53
CA VAL A 94 -16.17 9.83 -16.83
C VAL A 94 -16.23 10.06 -18.35
N LEU A 95 -15.41 9.34 -19.11
CA LEU A 95 -15.35 9.35 -20.59
C LEU A 95 -16.34 8.38 -21.24
N ILE A 96 -17.56 8.25 -20.71
CA ILE A 96 -18.62 7.53 -21.43
C ILE A 96 -18.97 8.37 -22.67
N PRO A 97 -18.73 7.87 -23.90
CA PRO A 97 -19.07 8.61 -25.09
C PRO A 97 -20.58 8.81 -25.14
N ALA A 98 -21.03 10.03 -25.46
CA ALA A 98 -22.45 10.35 -25.58
C ALA A 98 -23.12 9.34 -26.52
N THR A 99 -24.23 8.75 -26.06
CA THR A 99 -25.00 7.83 -26.90
C THR A 99 -25.74 8.61 -27.98
N LYS A 100 -26.20 7.92 -29.03
CA LYS A 100 -27.05 8.54 -30.05
C LYS A 100 -28.34 9.16 -29.45
N ALA A 101 -28.82 8.62 -28.32
CA ALA A 101 -29.97 9.17 -27.60
C ALA A 101 -29.62 10.47 -26.85
N ASP A 102 -28.45 10.54 -26.22
CA ASP A 102 -27.97 11.76 -25.56
C ASP A 102 -27.76 12.88 -26.60
N ILE A 103 -27.17 12.54 -27.75
CA ILE A 103 -26.98 13.47 -28.86
C ILE A 103 -28.33 13.95 -29.42
N SER A 104 -29.30 13.04 -29.59
CA SER A 104 -30.62 13.42 -30.13
C SER A 104 -31.40 14.32 -29.17
N LEU A 105 -31.26 14.09 -27.86
CA LEU A 105 -31.84 14.95 -26.82
C LEU A 105 -31.29 16.38 -26.91
N ILE A 106 -29.96 16.52 -27.00
CA ILE A 106 -29.28 17.82 -27.12
C ILE A 106 -29.71 18.54 -28.40
N LEU A 107 -29.72 17.84 -29.54
CA LEU A 107 -30.14 18.42 -30.82
C LEU A 107 -31.58 18.92 -30.79
N ASN A 108 -32.48 18.21 -30.09
CA ASN A 108 -33.86 18.62 -29.95
C ASN A 108 -33.97 19.90 -29.12
N GLU A 109 -33.20 20.01 -28.04
CA GLU A 109 -33.23 21.20 -27.19
C GLU A 109 -32.63 22.43 -27.88
N MET A 110 -31.52 22.26 -28.61
CA MET A 110 -30.97 23.32 -29.48
C MET A 110 -31.99 23.78 -30.51
N ARG A 111 -32.75 22.84 -31.10
CA ARG A 111 -33.78 23.15 -32.10
C ARG A 111 -34.95 23.93 -31.49
N LYS A 112 -35.32 23.69 -30.23
CA LYS A 112 -36.33 24.50 -29.54
C LYS A 112 -35.86 25.93 -29.31
N GLN A 113 -34.60 26.12 -28.93
CA GLN A 113 -34.05 27.46 -28.69
C GLN A 113 -33.78 28.26 -29.97
N LEU A 114 -33.56 27.58 -31.11
CA LEU A 114 -33.30 28.21 -32.42
C LEU A 114 -34.57 28.45 -33.25
N ARG A 115 -35.76 28.06 -32.77
CA ARG A 115 -37.03 28.38 -33.43
C ARG A 115 -37.47 29.80 -33.04
N TRP A 116 -37.26 30.74 -33.96
CA TRP A 116 -38.03 31.99 -34.07
C TRP A 116 -39.34 31.72 -34.79
#